data_AF-A0A223V1I1-F1
#
_entry.id   AF-A0A223V1I1-F1
#
_cell.length_a   1.000
_cell.length_b   1.000
_cell.length_c   1.000
_cell.angle_alpha   90.00
_cell.angle_beta   90.00
_cell.angle_gamma   90.00
#
_symmetry.space_group_name_H-M   'P 1'
#
loop_
_entity.id
_entity.type
_entity.pdbx_description
1 polymer ?
#
loop_
_entity_poly.entity_id
_entity_poly.type
_entity_poly.pdbx_seq_one_letter_code
_entity_poly.pdbx_strand_id
1 'polypeptide(L)'
;MTLQKLASQTDIPEKELSLLINHHLGKHFFDFINEYRVNEAKAILENPDANQFTVLEILYQVGFNSKSTFYTAFKKVTNKTPTQYRKEAFSSKN
;
A
#
# COMPACT_ATOMS: atom_id res chain seq x y z
N MET A 1 -8.88 -4.94 -4.15
CA MET A 1 -9.91 -4.54 -3.16
C MET A 1 -10.64 -3.32 -3.69
N THR A 2 -11.97 -3.37 -3.79
CA THR A 2 -12.85 -2.22 -4.11
C THR A 2 -13.73 -1.91 -2.89
N LEU A 3 -14.36 -0.73 -2.87
CA LEU A 3 -15.26 -0.35 -1.79
C LEU A 3 -16.44 -1.33 -1.68
N GLN A 4 -17.08 -1.66 -2.81
CA GLN A 4 -18.09 -2.71 -2.93
C GLN A 4 -17.67 -4.04 -2.33
N LYS A 5 -16.45 -4.50 -2.63
CA LYS A 5 -15.95 -5.77 -2.09
C LYS A 5 -15.79 -5.70 -0.57
N LEU A 6 -15.31 -4.59 -0.03
CA LEU A 6 -15.19 -4.43 1.42
C LEU A 6 -16.56 -4.35 2.09
N ALA A 7 -17.48 -3.58 1.52
CA ALA A 7 -18.87 -3.47 1.97
C ALA A 7 -19.55 -4.85 2.06
N SER A 8 -19.38 -5.69 1.03
CA SER A 8 -19.90 -7.07 1.06
C SER A 8 -19.26 -7.98 2.10
N GLN A 9 -18.02 -7.71 2.50
CA GLN A 9 -17.29 -8.51 3.50
C GLN A 9 -17.61 -8.07 4.94
N THR A 10 -17.99 -6.82 5.14
CA THR A 10 -18.29 -6.24 6.45
C THR A 10 -19.78 -6.17 6.74
N ASP A 11 -20.64 -6.48 5.76
CA ASP A 11 -22.09 -6.28 5.81
C ASP A 11 -22.48 -4.81 6.11
N ILE A 12 -21.67 -3.87 5.60
CA ILE A 12 -21.90 -2.43 5.74
C ILE A 12 -22.17 -1.86 4.35
N PRO A 13 -23.27 -1.09 4.16
CA PRO A 13 -23.54 -0.44 2.87
C PRO A 13 -22.37 0.43 2.39
N GLU A 14 -22.06 0.41 1.09
CA GLU A 14 -20.91 1.15 0.53
C GLU A 14 -20.90 2.65 0.90
N LYS A 15 -22.07 3.28 0.89
CA LYS A 15 -22.23 4.69 1.26
C LYS A 15 -21.86 4.93 2.72
N GLU A 16 -22.32 4.07 3.62
CA GLU A 16 -22.04 4.17 5.05
C GLU A 16 -20.57 3.88 5.32
N LEU A 17 -20.01 2.85 4.70
CA LEU A 17 -18.59 2.54 4.80
C LEU A 17 -17.70 3.68 4.29
N SER A 18 -18.07 4.30 3.17
CA SER A 18 -17.36 5.48 2.65
C SER A 18 -17.47 6.66 3.61
N LEU A 19 -18.64 6.89 4.20
CA LEU A 19 -18.84 7.94 5.20
C LEU A 19 -18.01 7.66 6.44
N LEU A 20 -18.01 6.45 6.98
CA LEU A 20 -17.21 6.06 8.14
C LEU A 20 -15.71 6.30 7.91
N ILE A 21 -15.18 5.83 6.77
CA ILE A 21 -13.76 6.03 6.43
C ILE A 21 -13.45 7.53 6.29
N ASN A 22 -14.32 8.28 5.63
CA ASN A 22 -14.10 9.71 5.44
C ASN A 22 -14.20 10.50 6.76
N HIS A 23 -15.25 10.27 7.55
CA HIS A 23 -15.52 11.00 8.79
C HIS A 23 -14.57 10.62 9.93
N HIS A 24 -14.27 9.33 10.12
CA HIS A 24 -13.44 8.89 11.25
C HIS A 24 -11.95 8.89 10.95
N LEU A 25 -11.55 8.69 9.69
CA LEU A 25 -10.12 8.62 9.31
C LEU A 25 -9.66 9.82 8.47
N GLY A 26 -10.56 10.69 8.03
CA GLY A 26 -10.22 11.84 7.18
C GLY A 26 -9.66 11.46 5.81
N LYS A 27 -9.92 10.23 5.34
CA LYS A 27 -9.29 9.65 4.14
C LYS A 27 -10.33 9.20 3.12
N HIS A 28 -9.95 9.19 1.85
CA HIS A 28 -10.71 8.47 0.83
C HIS A 28 -10.42 6.97 0.92
N PHE A 29 -11.39 6.11 0.56
CA PHE A 29 -11.25 4.65 0.61
C PHE A 29 -9.95 4.14 -0.05
N PHE A 30 -9.63 4.64 -1.24
CA PHE A 30 -8.42 4.21 -1.96
C PHE A 30 -7.14 4.64 -1.26
N ASP A 31 -7.11 5.82 -0.64
CA ASP A 31 -5.96 6.27 0.15
C ASP A 31 -5.76 5.38 1.38
N PHE A 32 -6.85 5.06 2.08
CA PHE A 32 -6.83 4.17 3.23
C PHE A 32 -6.28 2.78 2.89
N ILE A 33 -6.82 2.14 1.85
CA ILE A 33 -6.36 0.82 1.41
C ILE A 33 -4.92 0.86 0.89
N ASN A 34 -4.56 1.88 0.12
CA ASN A 34 -3.22 1.97 -0.44
C ASN A 34 -2.16 2.21 0.65
N GLU A 35 -2.48 2.96 1.71
CA GLU A 35 -1.58 3.14 2.85
C GLU A 35 -1.29 1.82 3.56
N TYR A 36 -2.32 1.01 3.80
CA TYR A 36 -2.15 -0.33 4.37
C TYR A 36 -1.23 -1.21 3.48
N ARG A 37 -1.49 -1.26 2.17
CA ARG A 37 -0.66 -2.01 1.22
C ARG A 37 0.78 -1.48 1.12
N VAL A 38 0.97 -0.17 1.21
CA VAL A 38 2.31 0.44 1.20
C VAL A 38 3.07 0.04 2.47
N ASN A 39 2.39 0.00 3.63
CA ASN A 39 3.02 -0.46 4.87
C ASN A 39 3.47 -1.92 4.79
N GLU A 40 2.66 -2.81 4.20
CA GLU A 40 3.08 -4.18 3.92
C GLU A 40 4.28 -4.23 2.95
N ALA A 41 4.25 -3.43 1.88
CA ALA A 41 5.34 -3.37 0.92
C ALA A 41 6.66 -2.88 1.56
N LYS A 42 6.61 -1.91 2.48
CA LYS A 42 7.79 -1.45 3.23
C LYS A 42 8.42 -2.59 4.03
N ALA A 43 7.62 -3.36 4.75
CA ALA A 43 8.11 -4.49 5.54
C ALA A 43 8.84 -5.54 4.67
N ILE A 44 8.33 -5.81 3.46
CA ILE A 44 8.99 -6.72 2.51
C ILE A 44 10.28 -6.09 1.96
N LEU A 45 10.25 -4.79 1.60
CA LEU A 45 11.42 -4.10 1.03
C LEU A 45 12.58 -3.91 2.01
N GLU A 46 12.30 -3.92 3.32
CA GLU A 46 13.31 -3.82 4.39
C GLU A 46 13.88 -5.16 4.83
N ASN A 47 13.22 -6.26 4.44
CA ASN A 47 13.62 -7.61 4.80
C ASN A 47 14.77 -8.11 3.89
N PRO A 48 15.97 -8.38 4.43
CA PRO A 48 17.10 -8.91 3.64
C PRO A 48 16.80 -10.23 2.93
N ASP A 49 16.01 -11.11 3.56
CA ASP A 49 15.65 -12.42 3.00
C ASP A 49 14.67 -12.30 1.82
N ALA A 50 14.01 -11.15 1.71
CA ALA A 50 13.10 -10.82 0.62
C ALA A 50 13.79 -10.11 -0.56
N ASN A 51 15.11 -9.90 -0.53
CA ASN A 51 15.82 -9.16 -1.58
C ASN A 51 15.78 -9.86 -2.96
N GLN A 52 15.48 -11.16 -2.97
CA GLN A 52 15.21 -11.93 -4.19
C GLN A 52 13.97 -11.46 -4.96
N PHE A 53 13.00 -10.82 -4.29
CA PHE A 53 11.79 -10.31 -4.94
C PHE A 53 12.04 -8.96 -5.60
N THR A 54 11.70 -8.84 -6.87
CA THR A 54 11.68 -7.58 -7.59
C THR A 54 10.60 -6.65 -7.03
N VAL A 55 10.77 -5.34 -7.24
CA VAL A 55 9.73 -4.35 -6.88
C VAL A 55 8.41 -4.63 -7.60
N LEU A 56 8.47 -5.23 -8.79
CA LEU A 56 7.31 -5.63 -9.57
C LEU A 56 6.58 -6.83 -8.95
N GLU A 57 7.29 -7.82 -8.41
CA GLU A 57 6.63 -8.93 -7.71
C GLU A 57 5.97 -8.45 -6.41
N ILE A 58 6.66 -7.59 -5.65
CA ILE A 58 6.13 -7.04 -4.40
C ILE A 58 4.85 -6.24 -4.63
N LEU A 59 4.78 -5.41 -5.69
CA LEU A 59 3.56 -4.64 -5.93
C LEU A 59 2.34 -5.53 -6.21
N TYR A 60 2.53 -6.65 -6.92
CA TYR A 60 1.45 -7.60 -7.16
C TYR A 60 1.08 -8.35 -5.87
N GLN A 61 2.08 -8.75 -5.08
CA GLN A 61 1.88 -9.42 -3.79
C GLN A 61 1.06 -8.56 -2.81
N VAL A 62 1.34 -7.26 -2.74
CA VAL A 62 0.58 -6.33 -1.88
C VAL A 62 -0.70 -5.80 -2.56
N GLY A 63 -1.12 -6.39 -3.67
CA GLY A 63 -2.45 -6.18 -4.27
C GLY A 63 -2.61 -4.92 -5.11
N PHE A 64 -1.52 -4.36 -5.66
CA PHE A 64 -1.59 -3.35 -6.72
C PHE A 64 -1.70 -4.02 -8.09
N ASN A 65 -2.47 -3.38 -8.98
CA ASN A 65 -2.66 -3.86 -10.36
C ASN A 65 -1.81 -3.08 -11.38
N SER A 66 -1.10 -2.04 -10.95
CA SER A 66 -0.26 -1.24 -11.85
C SER A 66 0.94 -0.64 -11.12
N LYS A 67 2.04 -0.50 -11.87
CA LYS A 67 3.26 0.16 -11.39
C LYS A 67 3.01 1.63 -11.06
N SER A 68 2.27 2.36 -11.90
CA SER A 68 2.00 3.78 -11.70
C SER A 68 1.23 4.04 -10.41
N THR A 69 0.17 3.28 -10.14
CA THR A 69 -0.61 3.42 -8.90
C THR A 69 0.24 3.08 -7.67
N PHE A 70 1.02 2.00 -7.75
CA PHE A 70 1.93 1.61 -6.67
C PHE A 70 2.96 2.71 -6.37
N TYR A 71 3.68 3.21 -7.39
CA TYR A 71 4.71 4.22 -7.20
C TYR A 71 4.13 5.54 -6.68
N THR A 72 2.97 5.97 -7.16
CA THR A 72 2.28 7.17 -6.66
C THR A 72 1.88 7.03 -5.20
N ALA A 73 1.24 5.92 -4.83
CA ALA A 73 0.85 5.66 -3.44
C ALA A 73 2.06 5.55 -2.52
N PHE A 74 3.08 4.80 -2.93
CA PHE A 74 4.29 4.59 -2.14
C PHE A 74 5.03 5.91 -1.90
N LYS A 75 5.16 6.76 -2.93
CA LYS A 75 5.77 8.08 -2.79
C LYS A 75 4.92 9.02 -1.93
N LYS A 76 3.59 8.98 -2.05
CA LYS A 76 2.69 9.78 -1.18
C LYS A 76 2.88 9.46 0.30
N VAL A 77 3.07 8.17 0.64
CA VAL A 77 3.20 7.71 2.03
C VAL A 77 4.63 7.86 2.58
N THR A 78 5.65 7.62 1.75
CA THR A 78 7.06 7.53 2.22
C THR A 78 7.95 8.67 1.75
N ASN A 79 7.44 9.53 0.88
CA ASN A 79 8.18 10.57 0.14
C ASN A 79 9.33 10.03 -0.74
N LYS A 80 9.38 8.71 -0.98
CA LYS A 80 10.43 8.02 -1.75
C LYS A 80 9.81 7.06 -2.76
N THR A 81 10.55 6.72 -3.83
CA THR A 81 10.13 5.59 -4.67
C THR A 81 10.45 4.26 -3.97
N PRO A 82 9.74 3.17 -4.30
CA PRO A 82 10.04 1.85 -3.72
C PRO A 82 11.50 1.41 -3.92
N THR A 83 12.11 1.77 -5.06
CA THR A 83 13.52 1.45 -5.37
C THR A 83 14.49 2.26 -4.53
N GLN A 84 14.23 3.56 -4.32
CA GLN A 84 15.01 4.41 -3.41
C GLN A 84 14.91 3.89 -1.99
N TYR A 85 13.70 3.59 -1.54
CA TYR A 85 13.42 3.06 -0.20
C TYR A 85 14.20 1.78 0.08
N ARG A 86 14.16 0.82 -0.86
CA ARG A 86 14.93 -0.44 -0.76
C ARG A 86 16.43 -0.19 -0.65
N LYS A 87 16.97 0.68 -1.52
CA LYS A 87 18.41 0.98 -1.55
C LYS A 87 18.86 1.54 -0.19
N GLU A 88 18.10 2.47 0.37
CA GLU A 88 18.43 3.07 1.67
C GLU A 88 18.36 2.06 2.81
N ALA A 89 17.34 1.19 2.83
CA ALA A 89 17.18 0.16 3.85
C ALA A 89 18.38 -0.80 3.93
N PHE A 90 19.07 -1.04 2.81
CA PHE A 90 20.28 -1.87 2.74
C PHE A 90 21.59 -1.07 2.82
N SER A 91 21.58 0.23 2.50
CA SER A 91 22.78 1.07 2.59
C SER A 91 23.06 1.54 4.02
N SER A 92 22.04 1.67 4.86
CA SER A 92 22.16 2.05 6.28
C SER A 92 22.52 0.91 7.23
N LYS A 93 22.74 -0.31 6.71
CA LYS A 93 23.09 -1.53 7.48
C LYS A 93 24.54 -1.97 7.29
N ASN A 94 25.37 -1.18 6.62
CA ASN A 94 26.82 -1.40 6.46
C ASN A 94 27.63 -0.39 7.26
#